data_AF-A0A430HEK6-F1
#
_entry.id   AF-A0A430HEK6-F1
#
_cell.length_a   1.000
_cell.length_b   1.000
_cell.length_c   1.000
_cell.angle_alpha   90.00
_cell.angle_beta   90.00
_cell.angle_gamma   90.00
#
_symmetry.space_group_name_H-M   'P 1'
#
loop_
_entity.id
_entity.type
_entity.pdbx_description
1 polymer ?
#
loop_
_entity_poly.entity_id
_entity_poly.type
_entity_poly.pdbx_seq_one_letter_code
_entity_poly.pdbx_strand_id
1 'polypeptide(L)'
;MDLLPNDGIAPSLSIKPRNPNPLASFARADINQSGARTTRDINDDSSGALYSRPLDASLSVRQGAVTSTISGGNFQSLNFDAAASTTGSAGYDRSAVASTSMLIDEFVLSPGTQISFFADASGSVATSLPRTNRLNEDASIKATMRFDGMLPDWYPDVSATFSLTAPRFTSDPNLPFSQSGSERLSIMFQNTESSAANLKLSIGLWVSAASVDTTPSASPVPEPSTYAMLIGGLALVAGAARRKRAARA
;
A
#
# COMPACT_ATOMS: atom_id res chain seq x y z
N MET A 1 40.99 -1.95 -25.60
CA MET A 1 41.46 -1.20 -24.44
C MET A 1 41.11 0.25 -24.73
N ASP A 2 40.17 0.82 -23.97
CA ASP A 2 39.81 2.23 -24.13
C ASP A 2 40.96 3.09 -23.58
N LEU A 3 41.42 4.04 -24.39
CA LEU A 3 42.63 4.82 -24.11
C LEU A 3 42.31 6.13 -23.38
N LEU A 4 41.03 6.52 -23.27
CA LEU A 4 40.61 7.78 -22.67
C LEU A 4 39.26 7.65 -21.92
N PRO A 5 39.21 6.96 -20.76
CA PRO A 5 37.96 6.64 -20.05
C PRO A 5 37.14 7.85 -19.54
N ASN A 6 37.61 9.08 -19.76
CA ASN A 6 36.96 10.33 -19.36
C ASN A 6 36.56 11.22 -20.56
N ASP A 7 36.69 10.75 -21.80
CA ASP A 7 36.28 11.51 -23.00
C ASP A 7 34.77 11.43 -23.30
N GLY A 8 34.02 10.63 -22.53
CA GLY A 8 32.59 10.42 -22.69
C GLY A 8 32.21 9.42 -23.80
N ILE A 9 33.19 8.73 -24.40
CA ILE A 9 33.00 7.72 -25.43
C ILE A 9 32.90 6.31 -24.82
N ALA A 10 33.47 6.10 -23.63
CA ALA A 10 33.31 4.87 -22.87
C ALA A 10 31.92 4.76 -22.23
N PRO A 11 31.26 3.59 -22.31
CA PRO A 11 30.04 3.32 -21.58
C PRO A 11 30.25 3.53 -20.07
N SER A 12 29.50 4.45 -19.47
CA SER A 12 29.59 4.77 -18.05
C SER A 12 28.22 4.93 -17.41
N LEU A 13 28.15 4.55 -16.13
CA LEU A 13 26.99 4.70 -15.26
C LEU A 13 27.45 5.45 -14.00
N SER A 14 26.88 6.63 -13.76
CA SER A 14 27.12 7.38 -12.52
C SER A 14 25.81 7.52 -11.76
N ILE A 15 25.75 7.00 -10.53
CA ILE A 15 24.59 7.15 -9.64
C ILE A 15 24.88 8.28 -8.66
N LYS A 16 24.05 9.31 -8.66
CA LYS A 16 24.15 10.40 -7.69
C LYS A 16 23.07 10.25 -6.62
N PRO A 17 23.45 10.12 -5.34
CA PRO A 17 22.46 10.22 -4.27
C PRO A 17 21.92 11.66 -4.23
N ARG A 18 20.59 11.80 -4.14
CA ARG A 18 19.95 13.11 -4.05
C ARG A 18 20.11 13.68 -2.65
N ASN A 19 21.00 14.66 -2.52
CA ASN A 19 21.03 15.54 -1.37
C ASN A 19 20.04 16.70 -1.62
N PRO A 20 19.03 17.00 -0.77
CA PRO A 20 18.80 16.54 0.59
C PRO A 20 17.54 15.68 0.79
N ASN A 21 17.03 14.97 -0.24
CA ASN A 21 15.76 14.24 -0.09
C ASN A 21 16.00 12.90 0.64
N PRO A 22 15.44 12.67 1.84
CA PRO A 22 15.96 11.67 2.78
C PRO A 22 15.55 10.22 2.52
N LEU A 23 14.77 9.91 1.47
CA LEU A 23 14.18 8.58 1.26
C LEU A 23 14.60 7.98 -0.08
N ALA A 24 15.77 7.34 -0.11
CA ALA A 24 16.21 6.52 -1.24
C ALA A 24 15.60 5.12 -1.18
N SER A 25 15.28 4.63 0.01
CA SER A 25 14.59 3.36 0.23
C SER A 25 13.71 3.43 1.47
N PHE A 26 12.52 2.83 1.42
CA PHE A 26 11.64 2.71 2.59
C PHE A 26 10.93 1.35 2.62
N ALA A 27 10.75 0.81 3.81
CA ALA A 27 9.83 -0.28 4.13
C ALA A 27 8.80 0.27 5.12
N ARG A 28 7.52 -0.03 4.89
CA ARG A 28 6.39 0.39 5.72
C ARG A 28 5.46 -0.79 5.97
N ALA A 29 5.02 -0.88 7.21
CA ALA A 29 3.89 -1.69 7.65
C ALA A 29 2.82 -0.76 8.24
N ASP A 30 1.58 -0.82 7.74
CA ASP A 30 0.44 -0.02 8.21
C ASP A 30 -0.75 -0.95 8.45
N ILE A 31 -1.32 -0.90 9.65
CA ILE A 31 -2.56 -1.59 9.98
C ILE A 31 -3.55 -0.55 10.50
N ASN A 32 -4.69 -0.44 9.82
CA ASN A 32 -5.78 0.44 10.21
C ASN A 32 -7.04 -0.38 10.44
N GLN A 33 -7.81 -0.02 11.47
CA GLN A 33 -9.16 -0.49 11.70
C GLN A 33 -10.06 0.68 12.03
N SER A 34 -11.27 0.68 11.46
CA SER A 34 -12.34 1.61 11.78
C SER A 34 -13.64 0.87 12.11
N GLY A 35 -14.57 1.55 12.82
CA GLY A 35 -15.82 0.98 13.34
C GLY A 35 -16.12 1.58 14.71
N ALA A 36 -16.45 0.76 15.72
CA ALA A 36 -16.71 1.24 17.08
C ALA A 36 -15.50 1.94 17.75
N ARG A 37 -14.28 1.66 17.27
CA ARG A 37 -13.04 2.37 17.61
C ARG A 37 -12.16 2.43 16.37
N THR A 38 -11.49 3.57 16.18
CA THR A 38 -10.47 3.73 15.13
C THR A 38 -9.10 3.51 15.74
N THR A 39 -8.33 2.59 15.19
CA THR A 39 -6.94 2.31 15.58
C THR A 39 -6.08 2.26 14.34
N ARG A 40 -4.94 2.94 14.35
CA ARG A 40 -3.96 2.87 13.27
C ARG A 40 -2.58 2.70 13.88
N ASP A 41 -1.90 1.65 13.47
CA ASP A 41 -0.55 1.31 13.89
C ASP A 41 0.34 1.33 12.64
N ILE A 42 1.47 2.05 12.74
CA ILE A 42 2.42 2.21 11.63
C ILE A 42 3.83 1.92 12.15
N ASN A 43 4.59 1.17 11.37
CA ASN A 43 6.02 1.00 11.56
C ASN A 43 6.71 1.28 10.22
N ASP A 44 7.71 2.15 10.24
CA ASP A 44 8.45 2.59 9.06
C ASP A 44 9.95 2.41 9.32
N ASP A 45 10.65 1.86 8.34
CA ASP A 45 12.10 1.82 8.30
C ASP A 45 12.59 2.41 6.98
N SER A 46 13.56 3.33 7.04
CA SER A 46 14.02 4.07 5.87
C SER A 46 15.51 4.35 5.90
N SER A 47 16.06 4.54 4.70
CA SER A 47 17.43 4.99 4.50
C SER A 47 17.51 5.99 3.35
N GLY A 48 18.31 7.04 3.55
CA GLY A 48 18.74 7.94 2.49
C GLY A 48 19.92 7.41 1.68
N ALA A 49 20.58 6.35 2.15
CA ALA A 49 21.70 5.71 1.46
C ALA A 49 21.24 4.40 0.81
N LEU A 50 21.45 4.29 -0.52
CA LEU A 50 21.22 3.06 -1.26
C LEU A 50 22.16 1.96 -0.72
N TYR A 51 21.61 0.76 -0.50
CA TYR A 51 22.37 -0.44 -0.07
C TYR A 51 23.10 -0.35 1.27
N SER A 52 22.83 0.66 2.09
CA SER A 52 23.54 0.79 3.37
C SER A 52 23.27 -0.37 4.32
N ARG A 53 22.05 -0.91 4.28
CA ARG A 53 21.57 -2.03 5.11
C ARG A 53 20.24 -2.55 4.57
N PRO A 54 19.82 -3.77 4.97
CA PRO A 54 18.44 -4.19 4.86
C PRO A 54 17.50 -3.24 5.61
N LEU A 55 16.29 -3.06 5.07
CA LEU A 55 15.20 -2.36 5.73
C LEU A 55 14.11 -3.36 6.12
N ASP A 56 13.56 -3.23 7.31
CA ASP A 56 12.48 -4.06 7.83
C ASP A 56 11.44 -3.18 8.52
N ALA A 57 10.19 -3.31 8.10
CA ALA A 57 9.05 -2.83 8.85
C ALA A 57 8.07 -3.98 9.07
N SER A 58 7.74 -4.23 10.33
CA SER A 58 6.77 -5.25 10.72
C SER A 58 5.84 -4.76 11.83
N LEU A 59 4.61 -5.24 11.77
CA LEU A 59 3.56 -5.03 12.76
C LEU A 59 2.77 -6.32 12.94
N SER A 60 2.48 -6.67 14.19
CA SER A 60 1.54 -7.73 14.53
C SER A 60 0.66 -7.25 15.67
N VAL A 61 -0.61 -7.02 15.35
CA VAL A 61 -1.61 -6.53 16.29
C VAL A 61 -2.86 -7.40 16.18
N ARG A 62 -3.84 -7.15 17.02
CA ARG A 62 -5.07 -7.97 17.05
C ARG A 62 -5.80 -7.98 15.72
N GLN A 63 -5.65 -6.95 14.89
CA GLN A 63 -6.34 -6.68 13.63
C GLN A 63 -5.68 -7.32 12.41
N GLY A 64 -4.42 -7.76 12.53
CA GLY A 64 -3.66 -8.28 11.41
C GLY A 64 -2.17 -8.38 11.68
N ALA A 65 -1.45 -8.88 10.68
CA ALA A 65 0.00 -8.87 10.67
C ALA A 65 0.50 -8.42 9.30
N VAL A 66 1.54 -7.60 9.31
CA VAL A 66 2.15 -7.00 8.13
C VAL A 66 3.66 -7.06 8.28
N THR A 67 4.36 -7.45 7.22
CA THR A 67 5.82 -7.42 7.14
C THR A 67 6.25 -6.87 5.79
N SER A 68 7.33 -6.11 5.78
CA SER A 68 7.84 -5.42 4.60
C SER A 68 9.35 -5.34 4.72
N THR A 69 10.08 -5.92 3.76
CA THR A 69 11.53 -5.98 3.80
C THR A 69 12.16 -5.64 2.46
N ILE A 70 13.25 -4.86 2.52
CA ILE A 70 14.15 -4.63 1.40
C ILE A 70 15.50 -5.21 1.78
N SER A 71 16.03 -6.11 0.96
CA SER A 71 17.35 -6.70 1.17
C SER A 71 18.18 -6.73 -0.12
N GLY A 72 19.46 -7.07 0.01
CA GLY A 72 20.42 -7.02 -1.09
C GLY A 72 21.52 -6.00 -0.84
N GLY A 73 22.74 -6.32 -1.28
CA GLY A 73 23.90 -5.44 -1.14
C GLY A 73 24.13 -4.53 -2.36
N ASN A 74 23.39 -4.75 -3.44
CA ASN A 74 23.51 -4.03 -4.71
C ASN A 74 22.31 -4.31 -5.63
N PHE A 75 22.28 -3.69 -6.81
CA PHE A 75 21.25 -3.90 -7.84
C PHE A 75 21.09 -5.34 -8.34
N GLN A 76 22.13 -6.17 -8.27
CA GLN A 76 22.07 -7.54 -8.78
C GLN A 76 21.39 -8.50 -7.81
N SER A 77 21.29 -8.11 -6.53
CA SER A 77 20.80 -8.92 -5.42
C SER A 77 19.63 -8.27 -4.69
N LEU A 78 18.99 -7.27 -5.30
CA LEU A 78 17.92 -6.51 -4.69
C LEU A 78 16.64 -7.36 -4.61
N ASN A 79 16.15 -7.57 -3.39
CA ASN A 79 14.95 -8.33 -3.12
C ASN A 79 13.96 -7.49 -2.30
N PHE A 80 12.69 -7.54 -2.71
CA PHE A 80 11.57 -6.91 -2.05
C PHE A 80 10.60 -8.00 -1.59
N ASP A 81 10.39 -8.10 -0.28
CA ASP A 81 9.40 -9.04 0.26
C ASP A 81 8.35 -8.26 1.04
N ALA A 82 7.09 -8.64 0.87
CA ALA A 82 6.00 -8.05 1.62
C ALA A 82 4.88 -9.06 1.90
N ALA A 83 4.34 -9.03 3.11
CA ALA A 83 3.19 -9.82 3.50
C ALA A 83 2.16 -8.94 4.20
N ALA A 84 0.88 -9.13 3.88
CA ALA A 84 -0.20 -8.49 4.60
C ALA A 84 -1.31 -9.48 4.92
N SER A 85 -1.79 -9.45 6.15
CA SER A 85 -2.90 -10.26 6.59
C SER A 85 -3.82 -9.52 7.54
N THR A 86 -5.12 -9.79 7.43
CA THR A 86 -6.13 -9.28 8.36
C THR A 86 -6.65 -10.42 9.23
N THR A 87 -7.07 -10.12 10.46
CA THR A 87 -7.68 -11.08 11.39
C THR A 87 -9.16 -10.73 11.68
N GLY A 88 -9.95 -11.73 12.07
CA GLY A 88 -11.41 -11.68 11.95
C GLY A 88 -12.18 -11.40 13.25
N SER A 89 -13.12 -10.45 13.16
CA SER A 89 -14.43 -10.43 13.84
C SER A 89 -15.40 -9.54 13.03
N ALA A 90 -16.70 -9.84 13.04
CA ALA A 90 -17.71 -8.97 12.41
C ALA A 90 -17.71 -7.56 13.05
N GLY A 91 -17.98 -6.53 12.24
CA GLY A 91 -18.33 -5.17 12.65
C GLY A 91 -17.34 -4.04 12.32
N TYR A 92 -16.29 -4.30 11.52
CA TYR A 92 -15.19 -3.34 11.30
C TYR A 92 -14.69 -3.33 9.86
N ASP A 93 -14.21 -2.17 9.40
CA ASP A 93 -13.34 -2.04 8.23
C ASP A 93 -11.90 -2.14 8.71
N ARG A 94 -11.12 -3.03 8.10
CA ARG A 94 -9.71 -3.30 8.41
C ARG A 94 -8.91 -3.26 7.14
N SER A 95 -7.72 -2.67 7.23
CA SER A 95 -6.74 -2.64 6.17
C SER A 95 -5.37 -2.93 6.76
N ALA A 96 -4.67 -3.89 6.15
CA ALA A 96 -3.30 -4.26 6.43
C ALA A 96 -2.50 -4.02 5.15
N VAL A 97 -1.48 -3.18 5.22
CA VAL A 97 -0.71 -2.73 4.05
C VAL A 97 0.78 -2.83 4.35
N ALA A 98 1.47 -3.70 3.60
CA ALA A 98 2.92 -3.69 3.49
C ALA A 98 3.32 -2.95 2.22
N SER A 99 4.29 -2.05 2.32
CA SER A 99 4.86 -1.42 1.13
C SER A 99 6.36 -1.25 1.28
N THR A 100 7.08 -1.51 0.20
CA THR A 100 8.50 -1.25 0.06
C THR A 100 8.72 -0.41 -1.19
N SER A 101 9.69 0.50 -1.16
CA SER A 101 10.17 1.13 -2.38
C SER A 101 11.65 1.50 -2.31
N MET A 102 12.23 1.63 -3.49
CA MET A 102 13.55 2.20 -3.71
C MET A 102 13.47 3.18 -4.87
N LEU A 103 14.09 4.35 -4.69
CA LEU A 103 14.20 5.40 -5.68
C LEU A 103 15.68 5.70 -5.93
N ILE A 104 16.11 5.55 -7.19
CA ILE A 104 17.33 6.18 -7.68
C ILE A 104 16.93 7.50 -8.34
N ASP A 105 17.32 8.60 -7.73
CA ASP A 105 16.88 9.92 -8.15
C ASP A 105 17.67 10.50 -9.34
N GLU A 106 18.89 10.03 -9.57
CA GLU A 106 19.69 10.44 -10.73
C GLU A 106 20.74 9.37 -11.04
N PHE A 107 20.66 8.81 -12.24
CA PHE A 107 21.81 8.18 -12.84
C PHE A 107 22.01 8.68 -14.28
N VAL A 108 23.27 8.90 -14.64
CA VAL A 108 23.68 9.44 -15.95
C VAL A 108 24.12 8.28 -16.83
N LEU A 109 23.56 8.21 -18.04
CA LEU A 109 23.90 7.22 -19.03
C LEU A 109 24.54 7.86 -20.27
N SER A 110 25.79 7.51 -20.55
CA SER A 110 26.51 8.00 -21.73
C SER A 110 25.88 7.54 -23.05
N PRO A 111 26.13 8.27 -24.16
CA PRO A 111 25.77 7.83 -25.51
C PRO A 111 26.17 6.37 -25.79
N GLY A 112 25.35 5.66 -26.56
CA GLY A 112 25.63 4.29 -26.99
C GLY A 112 25.65 3.25 -25.86
N THR A 113 25.20 3.59 -24.66
CA THR A 113 25.21 2.69 -23.50
C THR A 113 23.85 2.03 -23.29
N GLN A 114 23.86 0.76 -22.92
CA GLN A 114 22.67 0.00 -22.52
C GLN A 114 22.81 -0.48 -21.09
N ILE A 115 21.71 -0.43 -20.35
CA ILE A 115 21.61 -0.94 -18.98
C ILE A 115 20.33 -1.74 -18.81
N SER A 116 20.40 -2.75 -17.96
CA SER A 116 19.25 -3.54 -17.54
C SER A 116 19.21 -3.59 -16.02
N PHE A 117 18.03 -3.33 -15.46
CA PHE A 117 17.78 -3.45 -14.03
C PHE A 117 16.90 -4.64 -13.75
N PHE A 118 17.18 -5.31 -12.64
CA PHE A 118 16.41 -6.44 -12.15
C PHE A 118 16.13 -6.27 -10.66
N ALA A 119 14.97 -6.75 -10.22
CA ALA A 119 14.64 -6.86 -8.81
C ALA A 119 13.71 -8.05 -8.63
N ASP A 120 13.99 -8.86 -7.62
CA ASP A 120 13.10 -9.93 -7.22
C ASP A 120 12.04 -9.33 -6.28
N ALA A 121 10.77 -9.59 -6.56
CA ALA A 121 9.64 -9.11 -5.78
C ALA A 121 8.77 -10.29 -5.37
N SER A 122 8.63 -10.51 -4.06
CA SER A 122 7.83 -11.58 -3.48
C SER A 122 6.74 -11.00 -2.57
N GLY A 123 5.50 -11.44 -2.76
CA GLY A 123 4.33 -10.93 -2.05
C GLY A 123 3.47 -12.05 -1.53
N SER A 124 2.87 -11.87 -0.35
CA SER A 124 1.81 -12.75 0.15
C SER A 124 0.67 -11.97 0.81
N VAL A 125 -0.55 -12.41 0.56
CA VAL A 125 -1.76 -11.85 1.17
C VAL A 125 -2.60 -12.97 1.75
N ALA A 126 -3.18 -12.69 2.91
CA ALA A 126 -4.16 -13.59 3.52
C ALA A 126 -5.29 -12.79 4.17
N THR A 127 -6.51 -13.28 4.04
CA THR A 127 -7.66 -12.79 4.78
C THR A 127 -8.12 -13.87 5.76
N SER A 128 -8.84 -13.46 6.81
CA SER A 128 -9.15 -14.36 7.94
C SER A 128 -10.56 -14.89 7.95
N LEU A 129 -11.47 -14.29 7.19
CA LEU A 129 -12.86 -14.71 7.15
C LEU A 129 -13.30 -14.95 5.71
N PRO A 130 -14.23 -15.87 5.47
CA PRO A 130 -14.83 -15.99 4.16
C PRO A 130 -15.56 -14.72 3.72
N ARG A 131 -15.62 -14.51 2.41
CA ARG A 131 -16.47 -13.48 1.79
C ARG A 131 -17.95 -13.83 1.94
N THR A 132 -18.52 -13.53 3.08
CA THR A 132 -19.96 -13.71 3.33
C THR A 132 -20.78 -12.51 2.83
N ASN A 133 -22.11 -12.60 2.87
CA ASN A 133 -23.00 -11.44 2.68
C ASN A 133 -22.82 -10.34 3.75
N ARG A 134 -21.96 -10.59 4.75
CA ARG A 134 -21.63 -9.68 5.84
C ARG A 134 -20.21 -9.12 5.73
N LEU A 135 -19.31 -9.73 4.97
CA LEU A 135 -17.90 -9.34 4.91
C LEU A 135 -17.42 -9.31 3.47
N ASN A 136 -16.96 -8.14 3.01
CA ASN A 136 -16.32 -7.96 1.73
C ASN A 136 -14.81 -7.81 1.93
N GLU A 137 -14.04 -8.67 1.30
CA GLU A 137 -12.59 -8.67 1.43
C GLU A 137 -11.92 -8.39 0.09
N ASP A 138 -10.83 -7.63 0.15
CA ASP A 138 -9.99 -7.30 -1.00
C ASP A 138 -8.54 -7.63 -0.64
N ALA A 139 -7.79 -8.19 -1.59
CA ALA A 139 -6.38 -8.41 -1.40
C ALA A 139 -5.63 -8.18 -2.71
N SER A 140 -4.45 -7.56 -2.63
CA SER A 140 -3.65 -7.26 -3.80
C SER A 140 -2.17 -7.33 -3.50
N ILE A 141 -1.41 -7.83 -4.46
CA ILE A 141 0.05 -7.78 -4.54
C ILE A 141 0.34 -7.03 -5.83
N LYS A 142 1.09 -5.94 -5.76
CA LYS A 142 1.50 -5.15 -6.91
C LYS A 142 2.97 -4.79 -6.78
N ALA A 143 3.79 -5.31 -7.69
CA ALA A 143 5.17 -4.88 -7.84
C ALA A 143 5.30 -4.03 -9.11
N THR A 144 6.10 -2.97 -9.06
CA THR A 144 6.31 -2.07 -10.18
C THR A 144 7.75 -1.59 -10.20
N MET A 145 8.36 -1.61 -11.37
CA MET A 145 9.69 -1.06 -11.65
C MET A 145 9.54 -0.15 -12.86
N ARG A 146 9.98 1.10 -12.78
CA ARG A 146 9.82 2.06 -13.88
C ARG A 146 10.87 3.15 -13.89
N PHE A 147 11.17 3.67 -15.08
CA PHE A 147 11.90 4.91 -15.19
C PHE A 147 10.97 6.10 -14.93
N ASP A 148 11.40 7.02 -14.07
CA ASP A 148 10.69 8.25 -13.72
C ASP A 148 11.33 9.44 -14.45
N GLY A 149 10.53 10.23 -15.18
CA GLY A 149 10.99 11.43 -15.89
C GLY A 149 10.44 11.55 -17.32
N MET A 150 10.83 12.63 -18.01
CA MET A 150 10.51 12.87 -19.42
C MET A 150 11.36 11.94 -20.31
N LEU A 151 11.01 10.66 -20.35
CA LEU A 151 11.34 9.83 -21.50
C LEU A 151 10.35 10.18 -22.63
N PRO A 152 10.80 10.27 -23.89
CA PRO A 152 9.87 10.45 -25.00
C PRO A 152 8.83 9.32 -25.04
N ASP A 153 7.58 9.64 -25.39
CA ASP A 153 6.44 8.70 -25.41
C ASP A 153 6.66 7.45 -26.30
N TRP A 154 7.67 7.46 -27.15
CA TRP A 154 8.02 6.38 -28.07
C TRP A 154 8.99 5.34 -27.49
N TYR A 155 9.45 5.48 -26.25
CA TYR A 155 10.30 4.46 -25.62
C TYR A 155 9.50 3.23 -25.18
N PRO A 156 9.83 2.02 -25.69
CA PRO A 156 9.26 0.78 -25.17
C PRO A 156 9.80 0.52 -23.75
N ASP A 157 9.01 -0.18 -22.93
CA ASP A 157 9.43 -0.77 -21.65
C ASP A 157 9.92 0.21 -20.56
N VAL A 158 9.28 1.37 -20.45
CA VAL A 158 9.53 2.29 -19.32
C VAL A 158 9.03 1.76 -17.98
N SER A 159 8.30 0.65 -17.96
CA SER A 159 7.83 0.01 -16.74
C SER A 159 7.61 -1.50 -16.87
N ALA A 160 7.99 -2.25 -15.84
CA ALA A 160 7.56 -3.62 -15.59
C ALA A 160 6.59 -3.64 -14.41
N THR A 161 5.46 -4.33 -14.55
CA THR A 161 4.45 -4.46 -13.49
C THR A 161 4.05 -5.91 -13.32
N PHE A 162 4.05 -6.37 -12.08
CA PHE A 162 3.47 -7.62 -11.65
C PHE A 162 2.29 -7.32 -10.74
N SER A 163 1.14 -7.92 -10.99
CA SER A 163 -0.05 -7.71 -10.16
C SER A 163 -0.81 -9.01 -9.99
N LEU A 164 -1.07 -9.37 -8.74
CA LEU A 164 -2.03 -10.39 -8.36
C LEU A 164 -3.09 -9.71 -7.51
N THR A 165 -4.33 -9.79 -7.94
CA THR A 165 -5.45 -9.27 -7.18
C THR A 165 -6.38 -10.43 -6.87
N ALA A 166 -6.87 -10.47 -5.63
CA ALA A 166 -7.93 -11.37 -5.25
C ALA A 166 -9.06 -11.24 -6.28
N PRO A 167 -9.58 -12.34 -6.81
CA PRO A 167 -10.63 -12.25 -7.79
C PRO A 167 -11.84 -11.57 -7.17
N ARG A 168 -12.13 -10.34 -7.63
CA ARG A 168 -13.46 -9.77 -7.49
C ARG A 168 -14.35 -10.74 -8.28
N PHE A 169 -15.07 -11.64 -7.58
CA PHE A 169 -16.08 -12.58 -8.11
C PHE A 169 -15.68 -14.06 -8.43
N THR A 170 -14.68 -14.69 -7.80
CA THR A 170 -14.43 -16.17 -7.91
C THR A 170 -14.28 -16.84 -6.52
N SER A 171 -14.23 -18.17 -6.33
CA SER A 171 -15.09 -19.26 -6.84
C SER A 171 -15.75 -20.04 -5.67
N ASP A 172 -15.39 -19.73 -4.43
CA ASP A 172 -16.11 -20.14 -3.23
C ASP A 172 -16.13 -18.97 -2.22
N PRO A 173 -17.26 -18.26 -2.05
CA PRO A 173 -17.38 -17.18 -1.06
C PRO A 173 -17.23 -17.68 0.40
N ASN A 174 -17.14 -18.99 0.61
CA ASN A 174 -17.11 -19.59 1.95
C ASN A 174 -15.71 -19.93 2.47
N LEU A 175 -14.62 -19.54 1.77
CA LEU A 175 -13.25 -19.74 2.25
C LEU A 175 -12.47 -18.41 2.36
N PRO A 176 -11.58 -18.27 3.36
CA PRO A 176 -10.65 -17.15 3.42
C PRO A 176 -9.73 -17.16 2.20
N PHE A 177 -9.40 -15.98 1.69
CA PHE A 177 -8.52 -15.84 0.54
C PHE A 177 -7.06 -15.82 1.00
N SER A 178 -6.23 -16.66 0.40
CA SER A 178 -4.78 -16.64 0.61
C SER A 178 -4.08 -16.83 -0.72
N GLN A 179 -3.16 -15.93 -1.05
CA GLN A 179 -2.36 -16.01 -2.26
C GLN A 179 -0.96 -15.48 -2.01
N SER A 180 0.01 -16.14 -2.64
CA SER A 180 1.39 -15.65 -2.72
C SER A 180 1.84 -15.66 -4.16
N GLY A 181 2.78 -14.80 -4.49
CA GLY A 181 3.41 -14.75 -5.80
C GLY A 181 4.78 -14.12 -5.73
N SER A 182 5.64 -14.49 -6.67
CA SER A 182 6.97 -13.94 -6.81
C SER A 182 7.25 -13.73 -8.29
N GLU A 183 7.86 -12.60 -8.63
CA GLU A 183 8.24 -12.27 -9.99
C GLU A 183 9.58 -11.53 -9.99
N ARG A 184 10.38 -11.73 -11.03
CA ARG A 184 11.59 -10.93 -11.26
C ARG A 184 11.25 -9.80 -12.22
N LEU A 185 11.13 -8.59 -11.70
CA LEU A 185 10.93 -7.40 -12.53
C LEU A 185 12.20 -7.10 -13.32
N SER A 186 12.05 -6.75 -14.59
CA SER A 186 13.14 -6.41 -15.49
C SER A 186 12.74 -5.24 -16.38
N ILE A 187 13.57 -4.19 -16.41
CA ILE A 187 13.47 -3.12 -17.41
C ILE A 187 14.84 -2.85 -18.02
N MET A 188 14.84 -2.38 -19.26
CA MET A 188 16.05 -2.07 -20.02
C MET A 188 15.95 -0.67 -20.59
N PHE A 189 17.07 0.05 -20.57
CA PHE A 189 17.19 1.32 -21.27
C PHE A 189 18.48 1.34 -22.08
N GLN A 190 18.39 1.80 -23.31
CA GLN A 190 19.53 2.00 -24.20
C GLN A 190 19.56 3.45 -24.61
N ASN A 191 20.63 4.19 -24.32
CA ASN A 191 20.81 5.55 -24.82
C ASN A 191 21.32 5.51 -26.27
N THR A 192 20.44 5.71 -27.24
CA THR A 192 20.80 5.80 -28.66
C THR A 192 21.18 7.21 -29.12
N GLU A 193 21.03 8.20 -28.24
CA GLU A 193 21.33 9.60 -28.54
C GLU A 193 22.83 9.87 -28.49
N SER A 194 23.24 10.97 -29.13
CA SER A 194 24.61 11.48 -29.09
C SER A 194 24.95 12.23 -27.78
N SER A 195 23.96 12.38 -26.89
CA SER A 195 24.11 13.09 -25.61
C SER A 195 23.79 12.18 -24.43
N ALA A 196 24.33 12.50 -23.25
CA ALA A 196 24.06 11.74 -22.03
C ALA A 196 22.61 11.92 -21.57
N ALA A 197 22.01 10.86 -21.06
CA ALA A 197 20.65 10.86 -20.51
C ALA A 197 20.69 10.85 -18.98
N ASN A 198 19.90 11.72 -18.35
CA ASN A 198 19.66 11.69 -16.91
C ASN A 198 18.35 10.95 -16.65
N LEU A 199 18.41 9.88 -15.87
CA LEU A 199 17.27 9.02 -15.60
C LEU A 199 17.05 8.83 -14.11
N LYS A 200 15.82 8.47 -13.77
CA LYS A 200 15.42 8.07 -12.42
C LYS A 200 14.80 6.69 -12.49
N LEU A 201 15.02 5.87 -11.47
CA LEU A 201 14.44 4.53 -11.38
C LEU A 201 13.65 4.42 -10.09
N SER A 202 12.37 4.09 -10.20
CA SER A 202 11.53 3.73 -9.05
C SER A 202 11.21 2.25 -9.11
N ILE A 203 11.44 1.56 -7.99
CA ILE A 203 11.01 0.18 -7.78
C ILE A 203 10.15 0.16 -6.52
N GLY A 204 9.05 -0.57 -6.53
CA GLY A 204 8.22 -0.72 -5.36
C GLY A 204 7.37 -1.97 -5.40
N LEU A 205 7.03 -2.45 -4.20
CA LEU A 205 6.11 -3.53 -3.97
C LEU A 205 5.07 -3.06 -2.96
N TRP A 206 3.81 -3.28 -3.28
CA TRP A 206 2.65 -2.94 -2.48
C TRP A 206 1.82 -4.20 -2.28
N VAL A 207 1.55 -4.52 -1.03
CA VAL A 207 0.79 -5.70 -0.63
C VAL A 207 -0.29 -5.23 0.33
N SER A 208 -1.55 -5.51 0.03
CA SER A 208 -2.68 -5.09 0.83
C SER A 208 -3.66 -6.24 1.07
N ALA A 209 -4.15 -6.35 2.29
CA ALA A 209 -5.32 -7.14 2.63
C ALA A 209 -6.33 -6.22 3.34
N ALA A 210 -7.58 -6.27 2.93
CA ALA A 210 -8.65 -5.47 3.50
C ALA A 210 -9.88 -6.34 3.74
N SER A 211 -10.62 -6.05 4.81
CA SER A 211 -11.84 -6.74 5.18
C SER A 211 -12.83 -5.70 5.71
N VAL A 212 -14.01 -5.62 5.09
CA VAL A 212 -15.04 -4.63 5.38
C VAL A 212 -16.33 -5.34 5.72
N ASP A 213 -16.88 -5.04 6.90
CA ASP A 213 -18.23 -5.51 7.25
C ASP A 213 -19.30 -4.71 6.49
N THR A 214 -20.09 -5.42 5.68
CA THR A 214 -21.19 -4.88 4.87
C THR A 214 -22.56 -5.11 5.50
N THR A 215 -22.63 -5.61 6.74
CA THR A 215 -23.91 -5.70 7.45
C THR A 215 -24.56 -4.32 7.49
N PRO A 216 -25.86 -4.22 7.14
CA PRO A 216 -26.57 -2.97 7.28
C PRO A 216 -26.43 -2.52 8.73
N SER A 217 -25.87 -1.33 8.95
CA SER A 217 -25.94 -0.70 10.27
C SER A 217 -27.42 -0.64 10.63
N ALA A 218 -27.84 -1.43 11.62
CA ALA A 218 -29.16 -1.31 12.17
C ALA A 218 -29.22 0.05 12.87
N SER A 219 -29.55 1.10 12.11
CA SER A 219 -29.96 2.36 12.69
C SER A 219 -31.07 2.02 13.68
N PRO A 220 -30.96 2.39 14.97
CA PRO A 220 -32.02 2.12 15.93
C PRO A 220 -33.29 2.78 15.40
N VAL A 221 -34.18 1.99 14.82
CA VAL A 221 -35.52 2.45 14.49
C VAL A 221 -36.16 2.71 15.85
N PRO A 222 -36.55 3.95 16.18
CA PRO A 222 -37.17 4.21 17.46
C PRO A 222 -38.42 3.35 17.56
N GLU A 223 -38.47 2.51 18.58
CA GLU A 223 -39.62 1.63 18.78
C GLU A 223 -40.90 2.49 18.91
N PRO A 224 -42.08 1.99 18.52
CA PRO A 224 -43.35 2.70 18.69
C PRO A 224 -43.57 3.17 20.14
N SER A 225 -43.03 2.43 21.10
CA SER A 225 -43.00 2.75 22.54
C SER A 225 -42.21 4.03 22.86
N THR A 226 -41.16 4.33 22.10
CA THR A 226 -40.33 5.54 22.26
C THR A 226 -41.12 6.78 21.84
N TYR A 227 -41.87 6.69 20.73
CA TYR A 227 -42.81 7.74 20.33
C TYR A 227 -43.95 7.88 21.34
N ALA A 228 -44.48 6.77 21.86
CA ALA A 228 -45.52 6.78 22.87
C ALA A 228 -45.04 7.43 24.18
N MET A 229 -43.80 7.18 24.62
CA MET A 229 -43.21 7.85 25.79
C MET A 229 -42.95 9.33 25.54
N LEU A 230 -42.52 9.72 24.34
CA LEU A 230 -42.32 11.13 23.99
C LEU A 230 -43.66 11.90 23.98
N ILE A 231 -44.69 11.32 23.36
CA ILE A 231 -46.05 11.86 23.37
C ILE A 231 -46.61 11.89 24.79
N GLY A 232 -46.42 10.82 25.57
CA GLY A 232 -46.83 10.73 26.96
C GLY A 232 -46.15 11.78 27.83
N GLY A 233 -44.84 12.00 27.64
CA GLY A 233 -44.07 13.03 28.33
C GLY A 233 -44.55 14.45 27.99
N LEU A 234 -44.81 14.72 26.72
CA LEU A 234 -45.38 15.99 26.25
C LEU A 234 -46.78 16.24 26.82
N ALA A 235 -47.63 15.21 26.88
CA ALA A 235 -48.96 15.31 27.46
C ALA A 235 -48.91 15.62 28.97
N LEU A 236 -47.96 15.02 29.69
CA LEU A 236 -47.73 15.29 31.11
C LEU A 236 -47.28 16.73 31.36
N VAL A 237 -46.36 17.24 30.55
CA VAL A 237 -45.88 18.63 30.62
C VAL A 237 -47.01 19.62 30.31
N ALA A 238 -47.80 19.38 29.27
CA ALA A 238 -48.95 20.22 28.93
C ALA A 238 -50.02 20.20 30.04
N GLY A 239 -50.28 19.03 30.64
CA GLY A 239 -51.20 18.88 31.77
C GLY A 239 -50.73 19.63 33.02
N ALA A 240 -49.44 19.55 33.35
CA ALA A 240 -48.84 20.26 34.49
C ALA A 240 -48.87 21.79 34.28
N ALA A 241 -48.62 22.26 33.06
CA ALA A 241 -48.71 23.67 32.70
C ALA A 241 -50.14 24.23 32.85
N ARG A 242 -51.17 23.45 32.49
CA ARG A 242 -52.58 23.84 32.68
C ARG A 242 -52.96 23.98 34.16
N ARG A 243 -52.53 23.06 35.03
CA ARG A 243 -52.79 23.16 36.48
C ARG A 243 -52.14 24.37 37.12
N LYS A 244 -50.90 24.73 36.74
CA LYS A 244 -50.23 25.94 37.25
C LYS A 244 -50.89 27.24 36.80
N ARG A 245 -51.59 27.24 35.65
CA ARG A 245 -52.33 28.42 35.16
C ARG A 245 -53.67 28.60 35.87
N ALA A 246 -54.37 27.50 36.18
CA ALA A 246 -55.62 27.52 36.93
C ALA A 246 -55.44 27.85 38.43
N ALA A 247 -54.27 27.60 39.00
CA ALA A 247 -53.95 27.96 40.39
C ALA A 247 -53.38 29.40 40.55
N ARG A 248 -53.21 30.14 39.45
CA ARG A 248 -52.73 31.54 39.42
C ARG A 248 -53.79 32.53 38.89
N ALA A 249 -55.00 32.06 38.62
CA ALA A 249 -56.18 32.86 38.35
C ALA A 249 -57.09 32.83 39.59
#